data_AF-A0A942DVG1-F1
#
_entry.id   AF-A0A942DVG1-F1
#
_cell.length_a   1.000
_cell.length_b   1.000
_cell.length_c   1.000
_cell.angle_alpha   90.00
_cell.angle_beta   90.00
_cell.angle_gamma   90.00
#
_symmetry.space_group_name_H-M   'P 1'
#
loop_
_entity.id
_entity.type
_entity.pdbx_description
1 polymer ?
#
loop_
_entity_poly.entity_id
_entity_poly.type
_entity_poly.pdbx_seq_one_letter_code
_entity_poly.pdbx_strand_id
1 'polypeptide(L)' 'MHDKRPTELSRRNFLRAFGGASTTAVAAVALTPGEAQAYNPGQEEARARYRETDHVKAFYRVNGYPKKK' A
#
# COMPACT_ATOMS: atom_id res chain seq x y z
N MET A 1 -23.76 22.38 29.33
CA MET A 1 -24.79 21.44 28.81
C MET A 1 -24.21 20.81 27.55
N HIS A 2 -23.95 19.50 27.57
CA HIS A 2 -23.37 18.82 26.40
C HIS A 2 -24.49 18.40 25.45
N ASP A 3 -24.54 19.04 24.28
CA ASP A 3 -25.39 18.63 23.17
C ASP A 3 -25.05 17.20 22.74
N LYS A 4 -26.03 16.31 22.92
CA LYS A 4 -26.00 14.95 22.40
C LYS A 4 -26.18 15.06 20.88
N ARG A 5 -25.06 15.11 20.16
CA ARG A 5 -25.07 14.99 18.69
C ARG A 5 -25.79 13.68 18.32
N PRO A 6 -26.75 13.71 17.38
CA PRO A 6 -27.47 12.52 16.97
C PRO A 6 -26.46 11.51 16.44
N THR A 7 -26.72 10.25 16.73
CA THR A 7 -25.89 9.08 16.43
C THR A 7 -25.68 8.97 14.91
N GLU A 8 -24.74 9.75 14.36
CA GLU A 8 -24.18 9.51 13.03
C GLU A 8 -23.76 8.04 13.00
N LEU A 9 -24.14 7.33 11.94
CA LEU A 9 -23.75 5.95 11.70
C LEU A 9 -22.22 5.87 11.67
N SER A 10 -21.64 5.67 12.86
CA SER A 10 -20.21 5.70 13.07
C SER A 10 -19.59 4.58 12.24
N ARG A 11 -18.57 4.93 11.43
CA ARG A 11 -17.79 3.95 10.66
C ARG A 11 -17.32 2.79 11.54
N ARG A 12 -17.03 3.07 12.82
CA ARG A 12 -16.67 2.06 13.82
C ARG A 12 -17.81 1.06 14.11
N ASN A 13 -19.05 1.54 14.18
CA ASN A 13 -20.21 0.69 14.39
C ASN A 13 -20.55 -0.13 13.14
N PHE A 14 -20.40 0.46 11.96
CA PHE A 14 -20.49 -0.26 10.69
C PHE A 14 -19.45 -1.39 10.59
N LEU A 15 -18.18 -1.08 10.87
CA LEU A 15 -17.10 -2.08 10.86
C LEU A 15 -17.23 -3.10 11.99
N ARG A 16 -17.82 -2.78 13.14
CA ARG A 16 -18.16 -3.79 14.14
C ARG A 16 -19.31 -4.69 13.72
N ALA A 17 -20.33 -4.15 13.05
CA ALA A 17 -21.44 -4.95 12.55
C ALA A 17 -21.00 -5.89 11.41
N PHE A 18 -20.21 -5.39 10.46
CA PHE A 18 -19.72 -6.18 9.33
C PHE A 18 -18.46 -7.00 9.62
N GLY A 19 -17.54 -6.48 10.44
CA GLY A 19 -16.26 -7.11 10.79
C GLY A 19 -16.29 -7.92 12.10
N GLY A 20 -17.32 -7.75 12.94
CA GLY A 20 -17.45 -8.47 14.21
C GLY A 20 -18.42 -9.65 14.18
N ALA A 21 -19.39 -9.66 13.25
CA ALA A 21 -20.38 -10.73 13.11
C ALA A 21 -20.11 -11.68 11.91
N SER A 22 -18.92 -11.63 11.32
CA SER A 22 -18.48 -12.52 10.24
C SER A 22 -17.82 -13.82 10.75
N THR A 23 -18.01 -14.18 12.03
CA THR A 23 -17.55 -15.47 12.57
C THR A 23 -18.51 -16.63 12.32
N THR A 24 -19.68 -16.42 11.70
CA THR A 24 -20.60 -17.52 11.35
C THR A 24 -20.80 -17.59 9.85
N ALA A 25 -20.22 -18.63 9.25
CA ALA A 25 -20.34 -19.04 7.86
C ALA A 25 -19.69 -18.12 6.82
N VAL A 26 -18.40 -17.82 6.98
CA VAL A 26 -17.52 -17.94 5.81
C VAL A 26 -17.46 -19.44 5.57
N ALA A 27 -18.29 -19.96 4.66
CA ALA A 27 -18.00 -21.24 4.05
C ALA A 27 -16.54 -21.12 3.63
N ALA A 28 -15.67 -21.93 4.25
CA ALA A 28 -14.31 -22.09 3.81
C ALA A 28 -14.40 -22.71 2.42
N VAL A 29 -14.67 -21.88 1.41
CA VAL A 29 -14.08 -22.08 0.11
C VAL A 29 -12.62 -22.11 0.46
N ALA A 30 -12.08 -23.32 0.53
CA ALA A 30 -10.66 -23.51 0.52
C ALA A 30 -10.21 -22.76 -0.73
N LEU A 31 -9.78 -21.52 -0.55
CA LEU A 31 -8.90 -20.84 -1.46
C LEU A 31 -7.66 -21.71 -1.39
N THR A 32 -7.67 -22.83 -2.12
CA THR A 32 -6.46 -23.55 -2.44
C THR A 32 -5.60 -22.46 -3.07
N PRO A 33 -4.52 -22.01 -2.42
CA PRO A 33 -3.65 -21.03 -3.02
C PRO A 33 -3.03 -21.77 -4.20
N GLY A 34 -3.66 -21.64 -5.37
CA GLY A 34 -3.00 -21.99 -6.62
C GLY A 34 -1.74 -21.15 -6.71
N GLU A 35 -0.73 -21.63 -7.43
CA GLU A 35 0.44 -20.81 -7.68
C GLU A 35 0.00 -19.45 -8.23
N ALA A 36 0.35 -18.40 -7.51
CA ALA A 36 0.07 -17.04 -7.93
C ALA A 36 0.77 -16.84 -9.27
N GLN A 37 -0.02 -16.67 -10.33
CA GLN A 37 0.50 -16.33 -11.65
C GLN A 37 1.01 -14.89 -11.59
N ALA A 38 2.29 -14.76 -11.21
CA ALA A 38 2.97 -13.49 -11.24
C ALA A 38 3.35 -13.18 -12.69
N TYR A 39 2.97 -11.98 -13.14
CA TYR A 39 3.43 -11.47 -14.42
C TYR A 39 4.96 -11.37 -14.39
N ASN A 40 5.64 -12.03 -15.33
CA ASN A 40 7.08 -11.93 -15.51
C ASN A 40 7.38 -10.79 -16.51
N PRO A 41 7.91 -9.63 -16.07
CA PRO A 41 8.17 -8.48 -16.93
C PRO A 41 9.24 -8.71 -18.03
N GLY A 42 9.85 -9.90 -18.07
CA GLY A 42 10.86 -10.22 -19.08
C GLY A 42 12.07 -9.29 -19.03
N GLN A 43 13.01 -9.47 -19.96
CA GLN A 43 14.24 -8.70 -19.90
C GLN A 43 14.06 -7.24 -20.28
N GLU A 44 13.07 -6.89 -21.10
CA GLU A 44 12.88 -5.52 -21.61
C GLU A 44 12.25 -4.59 -20.59
N GLU A 45 11.23 -5.06 -19.86
CA GLU A 45 10.59 -4.24 -18.84
C GLU A 45 11.37 -4.24 -17.54
N ALA A 46 12.12 -5.31 -17.24
CA ALA A 46 13.08 -5.34 -16.14
C ALA A 46 14.37 -4.56 -16.43
N ARG A 47 14.56 -3.97 -17.63
CA ARG A 47 15.75 -3.16 -17.90
C ARG A 47 15.81 -1.99 -16.94
N ALA A 48 16.97 -1.82 -16.31
CA ALA A 48 17.26 -0.63 -15.53
C ALA A 48 17.15 0.61 -16.45
N ARG A 49 16.07 1.38 -16.27
CA ARG A 49 15.88 2.67 -16.94
C ARG A 49 16.83 3.73 -16.38
N TYR A 50 17.25 3.55 -15.13
CA TYR A 50 18.23 4.42 -14.50
C TYR A 50 19.63 4.14 -15.06
N ARG A 51 20.30 5.20 -15.52
CA ARG A 51 21.71 5.16 -15.92
C ARG A 51 22.47 6.20 -15.13
N GLU A 52 23.55 5.76 -14.50
CA GLU A 52 24.53 6.64 -13.87
C GLU A 52 25.35 7.36 -14.94
N THR A 53 24.82 8.47 -15.44
CA THR A 53 25.51 9.33 -16.41
C THR A 53 26.25 10.46 -15.70
N ASP A 54 27.24 11.04 -16.37
CA ASP A 54 28.02 12.16 -15.81
C ASP A 54 27.13 13.35 -15.42
N HIS A 55 26.08 13.62 -16.21
CA HIS A 55 25.14 14.69 -15.89
C HIS A 55 24.30 14.41 -14.65
N VAL A 56 23.88 13.16 -14.40
CA VAL A 56 23.17 12.77 -13.17
C VAL A 56 24.09 12.92 -11.96
N LYS A 57 25.34 12.46 -12.06
CA LYS A 57 26.34 12.61 -10.99
C LYS A 57 26.64 14.08 -10.69
N ALA A 58 26.79 14.91 -11.73
CA ALA A 58 27.02 16.34 -11.59
C ALA A 58 25.85 17.04 -10.88
N PHE A 59 24.61 16.73 -11.25
CA PHE A 59 23.42 17.30 -10.62
C PHE A 59 23.40 17.07 -9.11
N TYR A 60 23.62 15.83 -8.65
CA TYR A 60 23.59 15.52 -7.22
C TYR A 60 24.82 16.01 -6.45
N ARG A 61 25.97 16.14 -7.11
CA ARG A 61 27.17 16.73 -6.50
C ARG A 61 26.96 18.21 -6.17
N VAL A 62 26.37 18.97 -7.08
CA VAL A 62 26.19 20.43 -6.93
C VAL A 62 24.98 20.77 -6.07
N ASN A 63 23.90 19.98 -6.18
CA ASN A 63 22.64 20.23 -5.47
C ASN A 63 22.48 19.39 -4.20
N GLY A 64 23.59 18.92 -3.61
CA GLY A 64 23.56 18.13 -2.39
C GLY A 64 23.04 18.94 -1.20
N TYR A 65 22.29 18.29 -0.30
CA TYR A 65 21.88 18.92 0.96
C TYR A 65 23.09 19.22 1.85
N PRO A 66 23.08 20.37 2.57
CA PRO A 66 24.17 20.70 3.48
C PRO A 66 24.26 19.63 4.57
N LYS A 67 25.43 18.98 4.67
CA LYS A 67 25.70 18.04 5.76
C LYS A 67 25.90 18.85 7.03
N LYS A 68 25.14 18.53 8.09
CA LYS A 68 25.36 19.11 9.41
C LYS A 68 26.77 18.72 9.88
N LYS A 69 27.53 19.72 10.35
CA LYS A 69 28.83 19.55 10.99
C LYS A 69 28.67 19.01 12.40
#